data_AF-A0A1M5PYI6-F1
#
_entry.id   AF-A0A1M5PYI6-F1
#
_cell.length_a   1.000
_cell.length_b   1.000
_cell.length_c   1.000
_cell.angle_alpha   90.00
_cell.angle_beta   90.00
_cell.angle_gamma   90.00
#
_symmetry.space_group_name_H-M   'P 1'
#
loop_
_entity.id
_entity.type
_entity.pdbx_description
1 polymer ?
#
loop_
_entity_poly.entity_id
_entity_poly.type
_entity_poly.pdbx_seq_one_letter_code
_entity_poly.pdbx_strand_id
1 'polypeptide(L)'
;MIMDYDNENLDLSMDIPKQNGIDFEINLNLQNEDELNISTDYIWCQFFSADSEELVNKFYESVIGLINGEYRILQFVKNDKVYKSFLQKPNGNNWETIYRGYERIRIPWTTVKENVIQNKKESKLIGIYKASR
;
A
#
# COMPACT_ATOMS: atom_id res chain seq x y z
N MET A 1 1.60 -19.01 1.07
CA MET A 1 0.45 -18.32 1.71
C MET A 1 0.11 -19.10 2.96
N ILE A 2 -0.07 -18.42 4.08
CA ILE A 2 -0.44 -19.00 5.38
C ILE A 2 -1.69 -18.27 5.86
N MET A 3 -2.73 -19.01 6.23
CA MET A 3 -3.98 -18.49 6.79
C MET A 3 -4.00 -18.71 8.29
N ASP A 4 -4.40 -17.70 9.05
CA ASP A 4 -4.58 -17.75 10.50
C ASP A 4 -5.99 -17.28 10.86
N TYR A 5 -6.81 -18.22 11.34
CA TYR A 5 -8.20 -18.00 11.78
C TYR A 5 -8.31 -17.86 13.30
N ASP A 6 -7.26 -18.19 14.05
CA ASP A 6 -7.26 -18.24 15.52
C ASP A 6 -6.43 -17.08 16.11
N ASN A 7 -6.29 -15.99 15.35
CA ASN A 7 -5.48 -14.86 15.77
C ASN A 7 -6.12 -14.13 16.95
N GLU A 8 -5.36 -13.90 18.03
CA GLU A 8 -5.88 -13.26 19.24
C GLU A 8 -6.34 -11.80 19.04
N ASN A 9 -5.89 -11.12 17.97
CA ASN A 9 -6.15 -9.70 17.73
C ASN A 9 -6.79 -9.40 16.38
N LEU A 10 -7.01 -10.40 15.51
CA LEU A 10 -7.53 -10.25 14.15
C LEU A 10 -8.63 -11.29 13.92
N ASP A 11 -9.65 -10.96 13.12
CA ASP A 11 -10.70 -11.92 12.79
C ASP A 11 -10.21 -12.93 11.74
N LEU A 12 -9.32 -12.49 10.86
CA LEU A 12 -8.67 -13.31 9.84
C LEU A 12 -7.35 -12.66 9.43
N SER A 13 -6.30 -13.47 9.27
CA SER A 13 -5.02 -13.01 8.75
C SER A 13 -4.48 -13.95 7.69
N MET A 14 -3.84 -13.38 6.68
CA MET A 14 -3.22 -14.10 5.58
C MET A 14 -1.87 -13.48 5.24
N ASP A 15 -0.81 -14.28 5.38
CA ASP A 15 0.54 -13.88 4.99
C ASP A 15 0.92 -14.42 3.62
N ILE A 16 1.36 -13.50 2.75
CA ILE A 16 1.93 -13.77 1.44
C ILE A 16 3.43 -13.42 1.51
N PRO A 17 4.32 -14.43 1.65
CA PRO A 17 5.74 -14.18 1.80
C PRO A 17 6.38 -13.74 0.48
N LYS A 18 7.55 -13.12 0.58
CA LYS A 18 8.45 -12.88 -0.56
C LYS A 18 8.71 -14.19 -1.31
N GLN A 19 8.52 -14.17 -2.62
CA GLN A 19 8.73 -15.31 -3.50
C GLN A 19 8.94 -14.82 -4.94
N ASN A 20 9.28 -15.71 -5.88
CA ASN A 20 9.53 -15.29 -7.26
C ASN A 20 8.31 -14.53 -7.84
N GLY A 21 8.50 -13.26 -8.20
CA GLY A 21 7.45 -12.37 -8.69
C GLY A 21 6.68 -11.57 -7.63
N ILE A 22 6.98 -11.77 -6.33
CA ILE A 22 6.51 -10.96 -5.21
C ILE A 22 7.73 -10.53 -4.38
N ASP A 23 8.13 -9.28 -4.55
CA ASP A 23 9.40 -8.74 -4.06
C ASP A 23 9.34 -8.31 -2.59
N PHE A 24 8.13 -8.23 -2.01
CA PHE A 24 7.89 -7.88 -0.61
C PHE A 24 6.77 -8.68 0.05
N GLU A 25 6.81 -8.75 1.38
CA GLU A 25 5.79 -9.45 2.15
C GLU A 25 4.50 -8.64 2.16
N ILE A 26 3.38 -9.34 2.06
CA ILE A 26 2.05 -8.74 2.10
C ILE A 26 1.24 -9.52 3.14
N ASN A 27 0.77 -8.81 4.15
CA ASN A 27 -0.24 -9.32 5.07
C ASN A 27 -1.60 -8.74 4.68
N LEU A 28 -2.59 -9.61 4.55
CA LEU A 28 -3.99 -9.25 4.38
C LEU A 28 -4.72 -9.66 5.64
N ASN A 29 -5.53 -8.78 6.21
CA ASN A 29 -6.30 -9.12 7.40
C ASN A 29 -7.68 -8.47 7.43
N LEU A 30 -8.58 -9.12 8.16
CA LEU A 30 -9.86 -8.60 8.60
C LEU A 30 -9.74 -8.26 10.10
N GLN A 31 -10.19 -7.05 10.44
CA GLN A 31 -10.24 -6.57 11.82
C GLN A 31 -11.63 -6.02 12.14
N ASN A 32 -12.04 -6.18 13.39
CA ASN A 32 -13.28 -5.61 13.94
C ASN A 32 -14.53 -5.98 13.10
N GLU A 33 -14.54 -7.17 12.49
CA GLU A 33 -15.56 -7.72 11.59
C GLU A 33 -15.74 -6.96 10.25
N ASP A 34 -15.16 -5.78 10.09
CA ASP A 34 -15.57 -4.84 9.02
C ASP A 34 -14.43 -4.04 8.36
N GLU A 35 -13.18 -4.21 8.82
CA GLU A 35 -12.03 -3.50 8.30
C GLU A 35 -11.11 -4.42 7.51
N LEU A 36 -11.04 -4.22 6.19
CA LEU A 36 -10.14 -4.96 5.31
C LEU A 36 -8.82 -4.22 5.19
N ASN A 37 -7.73 -4.88 5.55
CA ASN A 37 -6.40 -4.27 5.59
C ASN A 37 -5.42 -4.92 4.60
N ILE A 38 -4.61 -4.08 3.97
CA ILE A 38 -3.40 -4.48 3.26
C ILE A 38 -2.22 -3.90 4.03
N SER A 39 -1.37 -4.76 4.59
CA SER A 39 -0.18 -4.37 5.34
C SER A 39 1.09 -4.89 4.67
N THR A 40 2.08 -4.01 4.57
CA THR A 40 3.41 -4.29 4.01
C THR A 40 4.44 -3.47 4.78
N ASP A 41 5.72 -3.73 4.55
CA ASP A 41 6.81 -2.87 5.05
C ASP A 41 6.72 -1.40 4.54
N TYR A 42 5.91 -1.11 3.52
CA TYR A 42 5.93 0.16 2.80
C TYR A 42 4.65 0.99 2.92
N ILE A 43 3.53 0.35 3.23
CA ILE A 43 2.22 0.97 3.37
C ILE A 43 1.30 0.07 4.20
N TRP A 44 0.43 0.71 4.98
CA TRP A 44 -0.75 0.12 5.57
C TRP A 44 -1.99 0.79 4.95
N CYS A 45 -2.86 0.00 4.34
CA CYS A 45 -4.14 0.43 3.79
C CYS A 45 -5.27 -0.19 4.60
N GLN A 46 -6.27 0.63 4.93
CA GLN A 46 -7.50 0.20 5.60
C GLN A 46 -8.70 0.57 4.72
N PHE A 47 -9.52 -0.41 4.36
CA PHE A 47 -10.75 -0.25 3.60
C PHE A 47 -11.92 -0.62 4.52
N PHE A 48 -12.74 0.37 4.84
CA PHE A 48 -13.91 0.22 5.71
C PHE A 48 -15.10 0.93 5.08
N SER A 49 -16.28 0.31 4.97
CA SER A 49 -16.72 -0.96 5.58
C SER A 49 -16.66 -2.17 4.62
N ALA A 50 -16.46 -3.38 5.13
CA ALA A 50 -16.54 -4.66 4.43
C ALA A 50 -17.98 -5.04 3.99
N ASP A 51 -19.01 -4.36 4.50
CA ASP A 51 -20.38 -4.44 3.96
C ASP A 51 -20.55 -3.67 2.64
N SER A 52 -19.59 -2.82 2.28
CA SER A 52 -19.61 -2.07 1.02
C SER A 52 -19.01 -2.90 -0.11
N GLU A 53 -19.84 -3.36 -1.03
CA GLU A 53 -19.41 -4.07 -2.24
C GLU A 53 -18.36 -3.26 -3.03
N GLU A 54 -18.51 -1.93 -3.10
CA GLU A 54 -17.52 -1.05 -3.74
C GLU A 54 -16.14 -1.15 -3.08
N LEU A 55 -16.08 -1.09 -1.75
CA LEU A 55 -14.83 -1.12 -1.00
C LEU A 55 -14.21 -2.51 -0.97
N VAL A 56 -15.03 -3.56 -0.91
CA VAL A 56 -14.58 -4.95 -1.05
C VAL A 56 -13.96 -5.17 -2.43
N ASN A 57 -14.62 -4.72 -3.50
CA ASN A 57 -14.07 -4.79 -4.86
C ASN A 57 -12.78 -3.99 -4.99
N LYS A 58 -12.73 -2.78 -4.41
CA LYS A 58 -11.52 -1.95 -4.40
C LYS A 58 -10.37 -2.60 -3.64
N PHE A 59 -10.64 -3.25 -2.51
CA PHE A 59 -9.67 -4.05 -1.76
C PHE A 59 -9.15 -5.21 -2.60
N TYR A 60 -10.06 -6.01 -3.18
CA TYR A 60 -9.71 -7.14 -4.03
C TYR A 60 -8.84 -6.73 -5.23
N GLU A 61 -9.25 -5.71 -5.99
CA GLU A 61 -8.48 -5.17 -7.11
C GLU A 61 -7.10 -4.66 -6.66
N SER A 62 -7.02 -4.03 -5.49
CA SER A 62 -5.77 -3.55 -4.90
C SER A 62 -4.80 -4.70 -4.59
N VAL A 63 -5.30 -5.79 -4.00
CA VAL A 63 -4.51 -6.99 -3.69
C VAL A 63 -4.00 -7.63 -4.97
N ILE A 64 -4.88 -7.90 -5.94
CA ILE A 64 -4.51 -8.51 -7.22
C ILE A 64 -3.52 -7.62 -7.97
N GLY A 65 -3.77 -6.31 -8.03
CA GLY A 65 -2.90 -5.34 -8.69
C GLY A 65 -1.51 -5.27 -8.07
N LEU A 66 -1.39 -5.34 -6.74
CA LEU A 66 -0.11 -5.40 -6.04
C LEU A 66 0.65 -6.69 -6.37
N ILE A 67 -0.01 -7.85 -6.24
CA ILE A 67 0.59 -9.17 -6.50
C ILE A 67 1.06 -9.27 -7.96
N ASN A 68 0.25 -8.78 -8.90
CA ASN A 68 0.59 -8.84 -10.32
C ASN A 68 1.74 -7.89 -10.70
N GLY A 69 2.05 -6.91 -9.86
CA GLY A 69 2.98 -5.83 -10.17
C GLY A 69 2.39 -4.80 -11.12
N GLU A 70 1.06 -4.66 -11.16
CA GLU A 70 0.35 -3.63 -11.93
C GLU A 70 0.25 -2.34 -11.12
N TYR A 71 -0.03 -2.47 -9.82
CA TYR A 71 -0.12 -1.36 -8.88
C TYR A 71 1.27 -1.06 -8.31
N ARG A 72 1.43 0.13 -7.74
CA ARG A 72 2.67 0.55 -7.08
C ARG A 72 2.39 1.27 -5.78
N ILE A 73 3.38 1.24 -4.90
CA ILE A 73 3.42 2.03 -3.68
C ILE A 73 4.38 3.19 -3.93
N LEU A 74 3.90 4.42 -3.79
CA LEU A 74 4.70 5.64 -3.88
C LEU A 74 4.95 6.18 -2.47
N GLN A 75 6.19 6.11 -2.00
CA GLN A 75 6.62 6.72 -0.75
C GLN A 75 7.28 8.07 -1.00
N PHE A 76 7.10 8.97 -0.04
CA PHE A 76 7.80 10.24 0.02
C PHE A 76 8.74 10.23 1.22
N VAL A 77 10.04 10.30 0.96
CA VAL A 77 11.11 10.03 1.92
C VAL A 77 11.97 11.27 2.14
N LYS A 78 12.33 11.58 3.37
CA LYS A 78 13.34 12.60 3.69
C LYS A 78 14.15 12.17 4.90
N ASN A 79 15.47 12.26 4.79
CA ASN A 79 16.41 11.82 5.82
C ASN A 79 16.09 10.39 6.30
N ASP A 80 15.86 9.50 5.33
CA ASP A 80 15.51 8.08 5.54
C ASP A 80 14.21 7.83 6.31
N LYS A 81 13.34 8.85 6.44
CA LYS A 81 12.02 8.74 7.05
C LYS A 81 10.93 8.89 6.00
N VAL A 82 9.97 7.97 6.02
CA VAL A 82 8.73 8.06 5.23
C VAL A 82 7.82 9.12 5.84
N TYR A 83 7.30 10.02 5.00
CA TYR A 83 6.37 11.08 5.38
C TYR A 83 4.92 10.71 5.05
N LYS A 84 4.74 10.09 3.88
CA LYS A 84 3.46 9.58 3.38
C LYS A 84 3.73 8.51 2.33
N SER A 85 2.80 7.59 2.19
CA SER A 85 2.81 6.50 1.21
C SER A 85 1.46 6.44 0.52
N PHE A 86 1.47 6.24 -0.80
CA PHE A 86 0.26 6.16 -1.61
C PHE A 86 0.20 4.81 -2.31
N LEU A 87 -0.96 4.16 -2.27
CA LEU A 87 -1.25 3.06 -3.18
C LEU A 87 -1.77 3.65 -4.48
N GLN A 88 -1.18 3.25 -5.60
CA GLN A 88 -1.51 3.78 -6.91
C GLN A 88 -1.77 2.69 -7.94
N LYS A 89 -2.80 2.91 -8.76
CA LYS A 89 -3.12 2.09 -9.93
C LYS A 89 -2.80 2.83 -11.23
N PRO A 90 -2.51 2.12 -12.33
CA PRO A 90 -2.29 2.76 -13.62
C PRO A 90 -3.57 3.46 -14.11
N ASN A 91 -3.42 4.64 -14.70
CA ASN A 91 -4.48 5.38 -15.38
C ASN A 91 -3.92 5.99 -16.67
N GLY A 92 -3.99 5.22 -17.76
CA GLY A 92 -3.30 5.54 -19.02
C GLY A 92 -1.79 5.66 -18.81
N ASN A 93 -1.23 6.81 -19.16
CA ASN A 93 0.20 7.12 -18.94
C ASN A 93 0.50 7.68 -17.55
N ASN A 94 -0.53 7.81 -16.69
CA ASN A 94 -0.44 8.38 -15.36
C ASN A 94 -0.72 7.34 -14.28
N TRP A 95 -0.64 7.79 -13.02
CA TRP A 95 -0.93 6.98 -11.85
C TRP A 95 -2.02 7.66 -11.02
N GLU A 96 -3.07 6.90 -10.73
CA GLU A 96 -4.16 7.33 -9.86
C GLU A 96 -3.88 6.89 -8.43
N THR A 97 -4.01 7.81 -7.47
CA THR A 97 -3.89 7.46 -6.04
C THR A 97 -5.23 6.96 -5.51
N ILE A 98 -5.29 5.68 -5.17
CA ILE A 98 -6.51 5.04 -4.67
C ILE A 98 -6.55 4.94 -3.14
N TYR A 99 -5.39 5.06 -2.50
CA TYR A 99 -5.27 5.10 -1.04
C TYR A 99 -4.13 6.03 -0.61
N ARG A 100 -4.30 6.72 0.52
CA ARG A 100 -3.28 7.61 1.11
C ARG A 100 -2.97 7.18 2.54
N GLY A 101 -1.83 6.53 2.74
CA GLY A 101 -1.22 6.30 4.06
C GLY A 101 -0.47 7.55 4.50
N TYR A 102 -0.93 8.20 5.57
CA TYR A 102 -0.24 9.34 6.16
C TYR A 102 0.48 8.92 7.43
N GLU A 103 1.79 9.10 7.47
CA GLU A 103 2.57 8.83 8.69
C GLU A 103 2.89 10.11 9.47
N ARG A 104 2.94 11.29 8.81
CA ARG A 104 3.44 12.53 9.45
C ARG A 104 2.72 13.79 8.99
N ILE A 105 2.67 14.78 9.88
CA ILE A 105 2.14 16.13 9.62
C ILE A 105 2.86 16.76 8.43
N ARG A 106 2.09 17.29 7.48
CA ARG A 106 2.58 18.01 6.29
C ARG A 106 3.25 19.32 6.72
N ILE A 107 4.59 19.38 6.61
CA ILE A 107 5.34 20.64 6.79
C ILE A 107 5.42 21.35 5.43
N PRO A 108 4.83 22.55 5.28
CA PRO A 108 4.99 23.35 4.06
C PRO A 108 6.48 23.54 3.73
N TRP A 109 6.84 23.57 2.44
CA TRP A 109 8.21 23.83 1.97
C TRP A 109 9.22 22.69 2.18
N THR A 110 8.78 21.53 2.66
CA THR A 110 9.66 20.37 2.76
C THR A 110 9.87 19.72 1.39
N THR A 111 11.14 19.59 1.00
CA THR A 111 11.56 18.77 -0.13
C THR A 111 11.73 17.33 0.34
N VAL A 112 11.12 16.40 -0.38
CA VAL A 112 11.20 14.96 -0.13
C VAL A 112 11.58 14.25 -1.44
N LYS A 113 12.18 13.09 -1.32
CA LYS A 113 12.45 12.19 -2.45
C LYS A 113 11.25 11.27 -2.64
N GLU A 114 10.96 10.92 -3.87
CA GLU A 114 10.02 9.85 -4.19
C GLU A 114 10.75 8.51 -4.17
N ASN A 115 10.07 7.47 -3.72
CA ASN A 115 10.52 6.09 -3.80
C ASN A 115 9.35 5.24 -4.29
N VAL A 116 9.55 4.48 -5.38
CA VAL A 116 8.49 3.70 -6.03
C VAL A 116 8.73 2.23 -5.81
N ILE A 117 7.84 1.55 -5.08
CA ILE A 117 7.91 0.10 -4.86
C ILE A 117 6.84 -0.57 -5.73
N GLN A 118 7.24 -1.58 -6.51
CA GLN A 118 6.36 -2.31 -7.41
C GLN A 118 6.94 -3.70 -7.67
N ASN A 119 6.11 -4.75 -7.48
CA ASN A 119 6.53 -6.12 -7.78
C ASN A 119 6.93 -6.26 -9.25
N LYS A 120 7.92 -7.12 -9.53
CA LYS A 120 8.43 -7.47 -10.87
C LYS A 120 9.07 -6.29 -11.63
N LYS A 121 9.38 -5.19 -10.95
CA LYS A 121 10.06 -4.04 -11.54
C LYS A 121 11.20 -3.59 -10.64
N GLU A 122 12.36 -3.31 -11.23
CA GLU A 122 13.42 -2.64 -10.50
C GLU A 122 12.93 -1.25 -10.02
N SER A 123 12.96 -1.04 -8.72
CA SER A 123 12.67 0.25 -8.11
C SER A 123 13.79 1.24 -8.45
N LYS A 124 13.58 2.06 -9.50
CA LYS A 124 14.55 3.06 -9.96
C LYS A 124 13.89 4.39 -10.28
N LEU A 125 13.23 5.00 -9.30
CA LEU A 125 12.83 6.41 -9.39
C LEU A 125 13.02 7.09 -8.03
N ILE A 126 14.17 7.77 -7.87
CA ILE A 126 14.36 8.80 -6.84
C ILE A 126 14.03 10.14 -7.49
N GLY A 127 12.75 10.45 -7.61
CA GLY A 127 12.28 11.80 -8.00
C GLY A 127 12.43 12.78 -6.84
N ILE A 128 12.40 14.09 -7.10
CA ILE A 128 12.31 15.12 -6.04
C ILE A 128 10.91 15.71 -6.07
N TYR A 129 10.16 15.54 -4.99
CA TYR A 129 8.85 16.16 -4.78
C TYR A 129 8.99 17.37 -3.85
N LYS A 130 8.49 18.51 -4.32
CA LYS A 130 8.28 19.69 -3.48
C LYS A 130 6.82 19.73 -3.07
N ALA A 131 6.55 19.66 -1.77
CA ALA A 131 5.22 19.91 -1.26
C ALA A 131 4.88 21.41 -1.37
N SER A 132 4.35 21.84 -2.52
CA SER A 132 3.69 23.14 -2.67
C SER A 132 2.31 23.10 -2.02
N ARG A 133 1.84 24.23 -1.50
CA ARG A 133 0.55 24.36 -0.79
C ARG A 133 -0.61 23.96 -1.69
#